data_AF-A0A8T7M0R2-F1
#
_entry.id   AF-A0A8T7M0R2-F1
#
_cell.length_a   1.000
_cell.length_b   1.000
_cell.length_c   1.000
_cell.angle_alpha   90.00
_cell.angle_beta   90.00
_cell.angle_gamma   90.00
#
_symmetry.space_group_name_H-M   'P 1'
#
loop_
_entity.id
_entity.type
_entity.pdbx_description
1 polymer ?
#
loop_
_entity_poly.entity_id
_entity_poly.type
_entity_poly.pdbx_seq_one_letter_code
_entity_poly.pdbx_strand_id
1 'polypeptide(L)' 'MEHTATNGKCEVCGGTTPPGHRFCDSCWPDSAIAAGLAALCAVCGAPKVLEKLRKDAKGRMLCATHSEL' A
#
# COMPACT_ATOMS: atom_id res chain seq x y z
N MET A 1 10.07 26.31 -9.76
CA MET A 1 10.20 24.84 -9.81
C MET A 1 9.11 24.30 -8.90
N GLU A 2 7.95 24.03 -9.48
CA GLU A 2 6.72 23.71 -8.76
C GLU A 2 6.72 22.21 -8.52
N HIS A 3 7.20 21.78 -7.35
CA HIS A 3 6.90 20.43 -6.89
C HIS A 3 5.43 20.44 -6.48
N THR A 4 4.55 20.13 -7.43
CA THR A 4 3.19 19.70 -7.16
C THR A 4 3.29 18.51 -6.20
N ALA A 5 3.19 18.80 -4.90
CA ALA A 5 2.97 17.81 -3.86
C ALA A 5 1.69 17.10 -4.26
N THR A 6 1.87 15.95 -4.90
CA THR A 6 0.80 15.18 -5.52
C THR A 6 -0.02 14.64 -4.37
N ASN A 7 -1.08 15.39 -4.07
CA ASN A 7 -2.15 15.13 -3.11
C ASN A 7 -1.64 14.62 -1.75
N GLY A 8 -1.77 15.44 -0.70
CA GLY A 8 -1.60 15.00 0.69
C GLY A 8 -2.67 13.99 1.15
N LYS A 9 -3.11 13.09 0.25
CA LYS A 9 -4.16 12.09 0.41
C LYS A 9 -3.66 10.75 -0.13
N CYS A 10 -3.92 9.71 0.64
CA CYS A 10 -3.44 8.37 0.39
C CYS A 10 -4.24 7.77 -0.75
N GLU A 11 -3.55 7.26 -1.78
CA GLU A 11 -4.22 6.63 -2.93
C GLU A 11 -4.98 5.34 -2.54
N VAL A 12 -4.78 4.80 -1.33
CA VAL A 12 -5.44 3.57 -0.83
C VAL A 12 -6.72 3.86 -0.04
N CYS A 13 -6.65 4.79 0.92
CA CYS A 13 -7.75 5.05 1.86
C CYS A 13 -8.30 6.47 1.80
N GLY A 14 -7.69 7.36 1.02
CA GLY A 14 -8.04 8.78 0.94
C GLY A 14 -7.65 9.60 2.17
N GLY A 15 -7.05 9.00 3.21
CA GLY A 15 -6.58 9.68 4.41
C GLY A 15 -5.32 10.52 4.17
N THR A 16 -4.96 11.40 5.10
CA THR A 16 -3.83 12.33 4.92
C THR A 16 -2.49 11.60 4.77
N THR A 17 -1.67 12.02 3.80
CA THR A 17 -0.29 11.52 3.62
C THR A 17 0.75 12.53 4.08
N PRO A 18 1.93 12.05 4.52
CA PRO A 18 3.08 12.92 4.73
C PRO A 18 3.45 13.66 3.44
N PRO A 19 3.99 14.88 3.53
CA PRO A 19 4.40 15.64 2.35
C PRO A 19 5.49 14.89 1.56
N GLY A 20 5.24 14.68 0.27
CA GLY A 20 6.12 13.89 -0.61
C GLY A 20 5.83 12.40 -0.65
N HIS A 21 4.89 11.90 0.15
CA HIS A 21 4.48 10.49 0.18
C HIS A 21 3.14 10.31 -0.56
N ARG A 22 3.06 9.25 -1.36
CA ARG A 22 1.82 8.84 -2.07
C ARG A 22 0.85 8.06 -1.18
N PHE A 23 1.35 7.56 -0.05
CA PHE A 23 0.61 6.68 0.85
C PHE A 23 0.81 7.11 2.30
N CYS A 24 -0.20 6.87 3.14
CA CYS A 24 -0.12 7.24 4.55
C CYS A 24 0.53 6.11 5.35
N ASP A 25 1.14 6.45 6.49
CA ASP A 25 1.80 5.48 7.36
C ASP A 25 0.89 4.33 7.82
N SER A 26 -0.42 4.55 7.90
CA SER A 26 -1.37 3.49 8.28
C SER A 26 -1.62 2.46 7.17
N CYS A 27 -1.44 2.85 5.90
CA CYS A 27 -1.62 1.94 4.76
C CYS A 27 -0.28 1.37 4.30
N TRP A 28 0.76 2.20 4.29
CA TRP A 28 2.07 1.86 3.78
C TRP A 28 3.16 2.65 4.53
N PRO A 29 3.50 2.24 5.78
CA PRO A 29 4.53 2.89 6.56
C PRO A 29 5.90 2.69 5.91
N ASP A 30 6.72 3.74 5.93
CA ASP A 30 8.07 3.72 5.35
C ASP A 30 8.94 2.61 5.94
N SER A 31 8.76 2.29 7.21
CA SER A 31 9.44 1.17 7.87
C SER A 31 9.10 -0.18 7.22
N ALA A 32 7.85 -0.39 6.81
CA ALA A 32 7.48 -1.60 6.09
C ALA A 32 8.01 -1.61 4.65
N ILE A 33 8.14 -0.44 4.00
CA ILE A 33 8.77 -0.35 2.67
C ILE A 33 10.26 -0.66 2.79
N ALA A 34 10.97 -0.01 3.71
CA ALA A 34 12.40 -0.20 3.94
C ALA A 34 12.74 -1.63 4.35
N ALA A 35 11.86 -2.29 5.11
CA ALA A 35 12.00 -3.70 5.48
C ALA A 35 11.56 -4.69 4.39
N GLY A 36 11.02 -4.23 3.25
CA GLY A 36 10.42 -5.11 2.24
C GLY A 36 9.16 -5.84 2.73
N LEU A 37 8.55 -5.36 3.82
CA LEU A 37 7.35 -5.91 4.45
C LEU A 37 6.05 -5.28 3.92
N ALA A 38 6.07 -4.80 2.68
CA ALA A 38 4.87 -4.31 2.04
C ALA A 38 4.91 -4.57 0.53
N ALA A 39 3.73 -4.83 -0.05
CA ALA A 39 3.60 -5.26 -1.44
C ALA A 39 2.30 -4.75 -2.07
N LEU A 40 2.18 -4.92 -3.38
CA LEU A 40 0.94 -4.66 -4.10
C LEU A 40 0.07 -5.92 -4.11
N CYS A 41 -1.24 -5.75 -4.03
CA CYS A 41 -2.16 -6.84 -4.31
C CYS A 41 -2.01 -7.28 -5.77
N ALA A 42 -1.80 -8.57 -6.01
CA ALA A 42 -1.61 -9.12 -7.36
C ALA A 42 -2.86 -9.04 -8.26
N VAL A 43 -4.02 -8.67 -7.71
CA VAL A 43 -5.30 -8.55 -8.43
C VAL A 43 -5.63 -7.10 -8.74
N CYS A 44 -5.78 -6.26 -7.71
CA CYS A 44 -6.16 -4.85 -7.90
C CYS A 44 -4.99 -3.88 -7.94
N GLY A 45 -3.75 -4.33 -7.71
CA GLY A 45 -2.58 -3.45 -7.62
C GLY A 45 -2.56 -2.56 -6.38
N ALA A 46 -3.55 -2.68 -5.49
CA ALA A 46 -3.62 -1.83 -4.30
C ALA A 46 -2.46 -2.13 -3.35
N PRO A 47 -1.68 -1.12 -2.94
CA PRO A 47 -0.60 -1.31 -2.00
C PRO A 47 -1.08 -1.54 -0.58
N LYS A 48 -0.49 -2.53 0.09
CA LYS A 48 -0.72 -2.81 1.51
C LYS A 48 0.53 -3.38 2.16
N VAL A 49 0.64 -3.21 3.47
CA VAL A 49 1.60 -3.98 4.29
C VAL A 49 1.35 -5.48 4.16
N LEU A 50 2.41 -6.28 4.17
CA LEU A 50 2.32 -7.75 4.04
C LEU A 50 1.42 -8.36 5.11
N GLU A 51 1.34 -7.77 6.31
CA GLU A 51 0.44 -8.21 7.37
C GLU A 51 -1.06 -8.15 6.97
N LYS A 52 -1.43 -7.20 6.09
CA LYS A 52 -2.78 -7.05 5.55
C LYS A 52 -2.97 -7.75 4.20
N LEU A 53 -1.94 -8.45 3.73
CA LEU A 53 -1.98 -9.26 2.52
C LEU A 53 -1.91 -10.74 2.92
N ARG A 54 -2.65 -11.58 2.21
CA ARG A 54 -2.60 -13.03 2.34
C ARG A 54 -1.89 -13.61 1.13
N LYS A 55 -1.00 -14.56 1.37
CA LYS A 55 -0.32 -15.28 0.31
C LYS A 55 -1.19 -16.44 -0.16
N ASP A 56 -1.48 -16.50 -1.45
CA ASP A 56 -2.21 -17.63 -2.04
C ASP A 56 -1.31 -18.86 -2.26
N ALA A 57 -1.90 -19.98 -2.67
CA ALA A 57 -1.17 -21.22 -2.98
C ALA A 57 -0.14 -21.07 -4.12
N LYS A 58 -0.28 -20.03 -4.96
CA LYS A 58 0.66 -19.69 -6.06
C LYS A 58 1.73 -18.70 -5.62
N GLY A 59 1.70 -18.25 -4.36
CA GLY A 59 2.65 -17.31 -3.79
C GLY A 59 2.36 -15.83 -4.07
N ARG A 60 1.18 -15.49 -4.59
CA ARG A 60 0.74 -14.12 -4.85
C ARG A 60 0.22 -13.47 -3.56
N MET A 61 0.56 -12.20 -3.35
CA MET A 61 0.04 -11.41 -2.24
C MET A 61 -1.31 -10.79 -2.62
N LEU A 62 -2.36 -11.11 -1.88
CA LEU A 62 -3.74 -10.70 -2.12
C LEU A 62 -4.24 -9.88 -0.94
N CYS A 63 -4.92 -8.76 -1.19
CA CYS A 63 -5.57 -8.04 -0.10
C CYS A 63 -6.77 -8.83 0.43
N ALA A 64 -7.22 -8.55 1.66
CA ALA A 64 -8.34 -9.24 2.30
C ALA A 64 -9.52 -9.51 1.35
N THR A 65 -9.96 -8.49 0.61
CA THR A 65 -11.04 -8.58 -0.38
C THR A 65 -10.80 -9.61 -1.49
N HIS A 66 -9.56 -9.80 -1.95
CA HIS A 66 -9.20 -10.73 -3.02
C HIS A 66 -8.61 -12.05 -2.52
N SER A 67 -8.26 -12.15 -1.24
CA SER A 67 -7.76 -13.39 -0.66
C SER A 67 -8.86 -14.40 -0.35
N GLU A 68 -10.09 -13.93 -0.25
CA GLU A 68 -11.30 -14.74 0.00
C GLU A 68 -12.08 -15.05 -1.29
N LEU A 69 -11.57 -14.60 -2.45
CA LEU A 69 -12.09 -14.87 -3.79
C LEU A 69 -11.47 -16.14 -4.37
#